data_AF-A0AAW6NL95-F1
#
_entry.id   AF-A0AAW6NL95-F1
#
_cell.length_a   1.000
_cell.length_b   1.000
_cell.length_c   1.000
_cell.angle_alpha   90.00
_cell.angle_beta   90.00
_cell.angle_gamma   90.00
#
_symmetry.space_group_name_H-M   'P 1'
#
loop_
_entity.id
_entity.type
_entity.pdbx_description
1 polymer ?
#
loop_
_entity_poly.entity_id
_entity_poly.type
_entity_poly.pdbx_seq_one_letter_code
_entity_poly.pdbx_strand_id
1 'polypeptide(L)'
;MGFVVDAGNRLVTVDHSHNNFCITTPQGNPAEITFGTLKVTSIFSRTKGKRDISAPGDNSPMLYVLKGLHNLRTRRRDIGMLHASFREILPTYVNGGFQWDWIVSLPSSSPVCSRFAERVYKLTQQGVCQHNALVKITAVEVLRSVDALHIKATDKTVLKTDI
;
A
#
# COMPACT_ATOMS: atom_id res chain seq x y z
N MET A 1 -10.77 -13.63 8.52
CA MET A 1 -10.60 -12.27 8.02
C MET A 1 -9.26 -12.22 7.31
N GLY A 2 -9.08 -12.60 6.05
CA GLY A 2 -7.74 -12.63 5.44
C GLY A 2 -7.72 -13.18 4.03
N PHE A 3 -6.55 -13.63 3.57
CA PHE A 3 -6.37 -14.12 2.19
C PHE A 3 -5.98 -15.59 2.14
N VAL A 4 -6.54 -16.30 1.16
CA VAL A 4 -6.12 -17.64 0.74
C VAL A 4 -5.43 -17.50 -0.61
N VAL A 5 -4.31 -18.22 -0.77
CA VAL A 5 -3.56 -18.26 -2.03
C VAL A 5 -3.59 -19.69 -2.57
N ASP A 6 -4.29 -19.88 -3.69
CA ASP A 6 -4.19 -21.07 -4.51
C ASP A 6 -3.08 -20.86 -5.54
N ALA A 7 -1.88 -21.38 -5.22
CA ALA A 7 -0.70 -21.23 -6.05
C ALA A 7 -0.85 -21.91 -7.43
N GLY A 8 -1.57 -23.04 -7.50
CA GLY A 8 -1.79 -23.80 -8.73
C GLY A 8 -2.65 -23.03 -9.74
N ASN A 9 -3.70 -22.34 -9.25
CA ASN A 9 -4.60 -21.54 -10.09
C ASN A 9 -4.23 -20.03 -10.15
N ARG A 10 -3.11 -19.65 -9.52
CA ARG A 10 -2.67 -18.26 -9.31
C ARG A 10 -3.80 -17.38 -8.77
N LEU A 11 -4.61 -17.91 -7.87
CA LEU A 11 -5.85 -17.28 -7.41
C LEU A 11 -5.71 -16.86 -5.94
N VAL A 12 -6.05 -15.60 -5.66
CA VAL A 12 -6.15 -15.07 -4.30
C VAL A 12 -7.62 -14.78 -4.00
N THR A 13 -8.13 -15.29 -2.88
CA THR A 13 -9.51 -15.06 -2.42
C THR A 13 -9.54 -14.51 -1.01
N VAL A 14 -10.65 -13.88 -0.65
CA VAL A 14 -10.92 -13.42 0.72
C VAL A 14 -11.58 -14.56 1.49
N ASP A 15 -11.03 -14.87 2.66
CA ASP A 15 -11.60 -15.85 3.58
C ASP A 15 -11.74 -15.26 4.99
N HIS A 16 -12.97 -15.26 5.50
CA HIS A 16 -13.26 -14.67 6.80
C HIS A 16 -13.02 -15.62 7.99
N SER A 17 -12.62 -16.87 7.77
CA SER A 17 -12.30 -17.85 8.83
C SER A 17 -10.95 -17.66 9.52
N HIS A 18 -9.95 -17.07 8.85
CA HIS A 18 -8.58 -16.90 9.38
C HIS A 18 -7.97 -15.54 9.04
N ASN A 19 -6.87 -15.13 9.66
CA ASN A 19 -6.21 -13.84 9.42
C ASN A 19 -4.89 -13.89 8.65
N ASN A 20 -4.68 -14.93 7.84
CA ASN A 20 -3.50 -15.04 7.00
C ASN A 20 -3.30 -13.80 6.12
N PHE A 21 -2.06 -13.30 6.13
CA PHE A 21 -1.56 -12.10 5.43
C PHE A 21 -2.16 -10.76 5.83
N CYS A 22 -3.44 -10.70 6.21
CA CYS A 22 -4.14 -9.45 6.46
C CYS A 22 -5.41 -9.68 7.29
N ILE A 23 -5.85 -8.70 8.07
CA ILE A 23 -7.18 -8.59 8.66
C ILE A 23 -7.99 -7.70 7.73
N THR A 24 -9.02 -8.27 7.09
CA THR A 24 -9.79 -7.61 6.02
C THR A 24 -11.16 -7.10 6.42
N THR A 25 -11.64 -7.41 7.62
CA THR A 25 -12.97 -7.01 8.10
C THR A 25 -12.89 -5.78 9.01
N PRO A 26 -14.03 -5.16 9.35
CA PRO A 26 -14.05 -4.03 10.28
C PRO A 26 -13.57 -4.38 11.68
N GLN A 27 -13.84 -5.59 12.17
CA GLN A 27 -13.35 -6.02 13.48
C GLN A 27 -11.82 -6.17 13.43
N GLY A 28 -11.11 -5.27 14.13
CA GLY A 28 -9.66 -5.17 14.11
C GLY A 28 -9.10 -4.11 13.15
N ASN A 29 -9.96 -3.30 12.52
CA ASN A 29 -9.59 -2.16 11.70
C ASN A 29 -10.48 -0.93 12.01
N PRO A 30 -10.01 0.29 11.74
CA PRO A 30 -8.65 0.62 11.31
C PRO A 30 -7.64 0.33 12.43
N ALA A 31 -6.39 0.06 12.08
CA ALA A 31 -5.31 -0.03 13.06
C ALA A 31 -4.37 1.18 12.93
N GLU A 32 -3.92 1.68 14.07
CA GLU A 32 -3.09 2.89 14.14
C GLU A 32 -1.74 2.55 14.77
N ILE A 33 -0.67 3.08 14.16
CA ILE A 33 0.68 3.02 14.68
C ILE A 33 1.27 4.42 14.56
N THR A 34 2.01 4.86 15.57
CA THR A 34 2.65 6.17 15.58
C THR A 34 4.17 6.02 15.51
N PHE A 35 4.80 6.69 14.55
CA PHE A 35 6.25 6.78 14.40
C PHE A 35 6.69 8.23 14.65
N GLY A 36 7.09 8.55 15.88
CA GLY A 36 7.36 9.93 16.28
C GLY A 36 6.08 10.77 16.18
N THR A 37 6.06 11.74 15.27
CA THR A 37 4.87 12.57 14.98
C THR A 37 4.01 12.03 13.84
N LEU A 38 4.47 11.00 13.12
CA LEU A 38 3.75 10.43 12.00
C LEU A 38 2.75 9.39 12.49
N LYS A 39 1.45 9.71 12.37
CA LYS A 39 0.36 8.76 12.59
C LYS A 39 0.12 7.95 11.31
N VAL A 40 0.24 6.63 11.40
CA VAL A 40 -0.03 5.69 10.31
C VAL A 40 -1.29 4.92 10.62
N THR A 41 -2.33 5.13 9.82
CA THR A 41 -3.59 4.38 9.92
C THR A 41 -3.71 3.41 8.76
N SER A 42 -3.88 2.13 9.10
CA SER A 42 -4.13 1.05 8.14
C SER A 42 -5.63 0.74 8.09
N ILE A 43 -6.22 0.85 6.89
CA ILE A 43 -7.58 0.37 6.64
C ILE A 43 -7.64 -1.17 6.71
N PHE A 44 -6.66 -1.83 6.12
CA PHE A 44 -6.52 -3.29 6.20
C PHE A 44 -5.18 -3.60 6.85
N SER A 45 -5.24 -4.10 8.06
CA SER A 45 -4.05 -4.38 8.86
C SER A 45 -3.35 -5.63 8.37
N ARG A 46 -2.06 -5.52 8.06
CA ARG A 46 -1.25 -6.66 7.67
C ARG A 46 -0.94 -7.52 8.90
N THR A 47 -1.08 -8.84 8.78
CA THR A 47 -0.61 -9.76 9.82
C THR A 47 0.85 -10.11 9.59
N LYS A 48 1.61 -10.29 10.68
CA LYS A 48 3.02 -10.72 10.59
C LYS A 48 3.05 -12.18 10.16
N GLY A 49 3.48 -12.44 8.93
CA GLY A 49 3.77 -13.78 8.40
C GLY A 49 5.24 -13.90 8.00
N LYS A 50 5.76 -15.13 7.98
CA LYS A 50 7.06 -15.42 7.36
C LYS A 50 6.95 -15.14 5.86
N ARG A 51 7.85 -14.28 5.37
CA ARG A 51 8.03 -13.98 3.96
C ARG A 51 8.59 -15.24 3.28
N ASP A 52 7.92 -15.73 2.24
CA ASP A 52 8.44 -16.80 1.39
C ASP A 52 8.60 -16.22 -0.01
N ILE A 53 9.85 -15.85 -0.32
CA ILE A 53 10.22 -15.17 -1.58
C ILE A 53 9.88 -16.04 -2.80
N SER A 54 9.86 -17.36 -2.64
CA SER A 54 9.52 -18.29 -3.72
C SER A 54 8.00 -18.39 -3.95
N ALA A 55 7.20 -17.98 -2.97
CA ALA A 55 5.74 -18.07 -3.03
C ALA A 55 5.13 -16.90 -3.81
N PRO A 56 4.07 -17.15 -4.61
CA PRO A 56 3.37 -16.08 -5.30
C PRO A 56 2.67 -15.12 -4.35
N GLY A 57 2.82 -13.82 -4.60
CA GLY A 57 2.18 -12.79 -3.78
C GLY A 57 2.81 -12.65 -2.40
N ASP A 58 4.05 -13.14 -2.26
CA ASP A 58 4.83 -13.14 -1.04
C ASP A 58 4.47 -11.94 -0.16
N ASN A 59 3.96 -12.29 1.03
CA ASN A 59 3.60 -11.38 2.10
C ASN A 59 2.35 -10.50 1.91
N SER A 60 1.92 -10.17 0.68
CA SER A 60 0.68 -9.40 0.43
C SER A 60 0.01 -9.81 -0.89
N PRO A 61 -0.60 -11.00 -0.95
CA PRO A 61 -1.00 -11.60 -2.21
C PRO A 61 -2.09 -10.79 -2.94
N MET A 62 -3.04 -10.22 -2.21
CA MET A 62 -4.06 -9.38 -2.83
C MET A 62 -3.49 -8.07 -3.39
N LEU A 63 -2.46 -7.48 -2.75
CA LEU A 63 -1.81 -6.30 -3.32
C LEU A 63 -1.12 -6.63 -4.64
N TYR A 64 -0.54 -7.83 -4.77
CA TYR A 64 0.07 -8.28 -6.02
C TYR A 64 -0.99 -8.46 -7.11
N VAL A 65 -2.16 -9.02 -6.79
CA VAL A 65 -3.30 -9.06 -7.71
C VAL A 65 -3.65 -7.65 -8.19
N LEU A 66 -3.82 -6.70 -7.27
CA LEU A 66 -4.20 -5.32 -7.60
C LEU A 66 -3.14 -4.59 -8.44
N LYS A 67 -1.88 -4.99 -8.31
CA LYS A 67 -0.74 -4.47 -9.09
C LYS A 67 -0.52 -5.20 -10.42
N GLY A 68 -1.20 -6.32 -10.67
CA GLY A 68 -0.96 -7.17 -11.84
C GLY A 68 0.38 -7.93 -11.79
N LEU A 69 0.83 -8.33 -10.61
CA LEU A 69 2.11 -9.01 -10.40
C LEU A 69 1.95 -10.52 -10.21
N HIS A 70 3.00 -11.27 -10.57
CA HIS A 70 3.12 -12.73 -10.39
C HIS A 70 2.00 -13.53 -11.07
N ASN A 71 1.35 -12.95 -12.10
CA ASN A 71 0.17 -13.52 -12.77
C ASN A 71 -0.97 -13.89 -11.80
N LEU A 72 -1.00 -13.27 -10.63
CA LEU A 72 -2.04 -13.51 -9.64
C LEU A 72 -3.34 -12.83 -10.07
N ARG A 73 -4.46 -13.53 -9.85
CA ARG A 73 -5.82 -13.06 -10.11
C ARG A 73 -6.70 -13.20 -8.87
N THR A 74 -7.85 -12.54 -8.89
CA THR A 74 -8.90 -12.70 -7.88
C THR A 74 -10.27 -12.69 -8.55
N ARG A 75 -11.33 -12.98 -7.79
CA ARG A 75 -12.71 -12.95 -8.29
C ARG A 75 -13.33 -11.60 -7.96
N ARG A 76 -14.30 -11.16 -8.77
CA ARG A 76 -15.03 -9.90 -8.53
C ARG A 76 -15.68 -9.85 -7.15
N ARG A 77 -16.21 -10.99 -6.68
CA ARG A 77 -16.82 -11.10 -5.35
C ARG A 77 -15.85 -10.76 -4.22
N ASP A 78 -14.58 -11.18 -4.34
CA ASP A 78 -13.55 -10.96 -3.32
C ASP A 78 -13.18 -9.48 -3.22
N ILE A 79 -13.10 -8.80 -4.38
CA ILE A 79 -12.98 -7.33 -4.42
C ILE A 79 -14.21 -6.65 -3.81
N GLY A 80 -15.42 -7.17 -4.10
CA GLY A 80 -16.66 -6.67 -3.51
C GLY A 80 -16.67 -6.78 -1.98
N MET A 81 -16.16 -7.89 -1.43
CA MET A 81 -16.03 -8.08 0.02
C MET A 81 -15.08 -7.05 0.65
N LEU A 82 -13.90 -6.83 0.05
CA LEU A 82 -12.98 -5.79 0.52
C LEU A 82 -13.61 -4.40 0.44
N HIS A 83 -14.35 -4.13 -0.64
CA HIS A 83 -15.00 -2.84 -0.81
C HIS A 83 -16.09 -2.58 0.23
N ALA A 84 -16.86 -3.61 0.59
CA ALA A 84 -17.83 -3.55 1.67
C ALA A 84 -17.14 -3.24 3.01
N SER A 85 -16.11 -3.99 3.38
CA SER A 85 -15.37 -3.74 4.63
C SER A 85 -14.72 -2.35 4.65
N PHE A 86 -14.14 -1.89 3.54
CA PHE A 86 -13.58 -0.54 3.44
C PHE A 86 -14.62 0.56 3.71
N ARG A 87 -15.86 0.39 3.21
CA ARG A 87 -16.95 1.34 3.44
C ARG A 87 -17.39 1.42 4.90
N GLU A 88 -17.14 0.39 5.69
CA GLU A 88 -17.42 0.38 7.12
C GLU A 88 -16.22 0.92 7.92
N ILE A 89 -14.99 0.55 7.54
CA ILE A 89 -13.76 0.91 8.26
C ILE A 89 -13.42 2.39 8.12
N LEU A 90 -13.49 2.95 6.90
CA LEU A 90 -13.04 4.32 6.66
C LEU A 90 -13.88 5.34 7.46
N PRO A 91 -15.22 5.28 7.51
CA PRO A 91 -16.01 6.20 8.34
C PRO A 91 -15.62 6.14 9.82
N THR A 92 -15.30 4.97 10.38
CA THR A 92 -14.82 4.86 11.77
C THR A 92 -13.56 5.69 12.01
N TYR A 93 -12.62 5.69 11.07
CA TYR A 93 -11.42 6.53 11.14
C TYR A 93 -11.75 8.02 11.08
N VAL A 94 -12.60 8.43 10.13
CA VAL A 94 -12.95 9.86 9.94
C VAL A 94 -13.75 10.40 11.10
N ASN A 95 -14.72 9.62 11.61
CA ASN A 95 -15.52 9.98 12.77
C ASN A 95 -14.71 10.08 14.07
N GLY A 96 -13.48 9.55 14.08
CA GLY A 96 -12.50 9.77 15.15
C GLY A 96 -11.94 11.20 15.21
N GLY A 97 -12.39 12.10 14.33
CA GLY A 97 -12.03 13.53 14.35
C GLY A 97 -10.75 13.85 13.60
N PHE A 98 -10.15 12.90 12.89
CA PHE A 98 -9.00 13.19 12.04
C PHE A 98 -9.45 14.02 10.84
N GLN A 99 -8.74 15.11 10.57
CA GLN A 99 -9.02 16.03 9.48
C GLN A 99 -7.75 16.25 8.66
N TRP A 100 -7.91 16.50 7.36
CA TRP A 100 -6.82 16.78 6.44
C TRP A 100 -7.24 17.76 5.35
N ASP A 101 -6.27 18.55 4.88
CA ASP A 101 -6.46 19.45 3.75
C ASP A 101 -6.11 18.78 2.43
N TRP A 102 -5.06 17.95 2.39
CA TRP A 102 -4.56 17.33 1.17
C TRP A 102 -4.51 15.82 1.28
N ILE A 103 -4.85 15.14 0.17
CA ILE A 103 -4.63 13.71 -0.01
C ILE A 103 -3.54 13.53 -1.06
N VAL A 104 -2.35 13.17 -0.61
CA VAL A 104 -1.19 12.93 -1.47
C VAL A 104 -1.00 11.43 -1.64
N SER A 105 -1.22 10.93 -2.86
CA SER A 105 -0.94 9.52 -3.16
C SER A 105 0.55 9.31 -3.34
N LEU A 106 1.12 8.30 -2.67
CA LEU A 106 2.49 7.89 -2.91
C LEU A 106 2.69 7.48 -4.38
N PRO A 107 3.72 7.98 -5.06
CA PRO A 107 3.93 7.69 -6.47
C PRO A 107 4.38 6.23 -6.61
N SER A 108 3.70 5.50 -7.49
CA SER A 108 3.90 4.06 -7.70
C SER A 108 3.77 3.74 -9.19
N SER A 109 4.44 2.68 -9.64
CA SER A 109 4.26 2.16 -11.01
C SER A 109 2.90 1.50 -11.22
N SER A 110 2.10 1.36 -10.16
CA SER A 110 0.73 0.84 -10.19
C SER A 110 -0.27 1.91 -9.74
N PRO A 111 -1.48 1.97 -10.31
CA PRO A 111 -2.50 2.96 -9.94
C PRO A 111 -3.19 2.67 -8.59
N VAL A 112 -2.73 1.68 -7.82
CA VAL A 112 -3.39 1.29 -6.55
C VAL A 112 -3.48 2.45 -5.57
N CYS A 113 -2.39 3.21 -5.38
CA CYS A 113 -2.35 4.32 -4.43
C CYS A 113 -3.24 5.50 -4.87
N SER A 114 -3.23 5.85 -6.16
CA SER A 114 -4.08 6.93 -6.68
C SER A 114 -5.56 6.56 -6.62
N ARG A 115 -5.93 5.34 -7.02
CA ARG A 115 -7.31 4.82 -6.89
C ARG A 115 -7.79 4.77 -5.45
N PHE A 116 -6.92 4.41 -4.51
CA PHE A 116 -7.24 4.44 -3.09
C PHE A 116 -7.50 5.87 -2.60
N ALA A 117 -6.63 6.82 -2.95
CA ALA A 117 -6.80 8.24 -2.61
C ALA A 117 -8.11 8.80 -3.18
N GLU A 118 -8.43 8.54 -4.45
CA GLU A 118 -9.71 8.92 -5.06
C GLU A 118 -10.90 8.33 -4.32
N ARG A 119 -10.76 7.09 -3.84
CA ARG A 119 -11.85 6.41 -3.15
C ARG A 119 -12.08 7.00 -1.76
N VAL A 120 -11.00 7.34 -1.04
CA VAL A 120 -11.08 8.08 0.22
C VAL A 120 -11.79 9.42 -0.03
N TYR A 121 -11.31 10.22 -0.98
CA TYR A 121 -11.93 11.50 -1.34
C TYR A 121 -13.42 11.37 -1.68
N LYS A 122 -13.78 10.40 -2.52
CA LYS A 122 -15.19 10.16 -2.89
C LYS A 122 -16.08 9.87 -1.69
N LEU A 123 -15.58 9.19 -0.67
CA LEU A 123 -16.35 8.85 0.53
C LEU A 123 -16.38 9.96 1.57
N THR A 124 -15.30 10.74 1.70
CA THR A 124 -15.18 11.75 2.77
C THR A 124 -15.51 13.16 2.31
N GLN A 125 -15.40 13.43 1.00
CA GLN A 125 -15.44 14.78 0.41
C GLN A 125 -14.50 15.77 1.12
N GLN A 126 -13.44 15.24 1.74
CA GLN A 126 -12.51 16.01 2.56
C GLN A 126 -11.17 16.20 1.87
N GLY A 127 -10.71 17.46 1.87
CA GLY A 127 -9.44 17.86 1.32
C GLY A 127 -9.40 17.83 -0.22
N VAL A 128 -8.20 17.94 -0.79
CA VAL A 128 -7.96 17.95 -2.24
C VAL A 128 -6.97 16.83 -2.61
N CYS A 129 -7.33 16.02 -3.61
CA CYS A 129 -6.41 15.01 -4.15
C CYS A 129 -5.28 15.66 -4.97
N GLN A 130 -4.04 15.47 -4.52
CA GLN A 130 -2.84 15.99 -5.18
C GLN A 130 -1.97 14.82 -5.66
N HIS A 131 -2.34 14.22 -6.80
CA HIS A 131 -1.67 13.04 -7.33
C HIS A 131 -0.22 13.27 -7.78
N ASN A 132 0.12 14.52 -8.13
CA ASN A 132 1.42 14.89 -8.68
C ASN A 132 2.28 15.70 -7.70
N ALA A 133 1.85 15.84 -6.44
CA ALA A 133 2.65 16.53 -5.42
C ALA A 133 3.96 15.79 -5.11
N LEU A 134 3.99 14.48 -5.33
CA LEU A 134 5.19 13.65 -5.26
C LEU A 134 5.43 12.98 -6.61
N VAL A 135 6.68 13.03 -7.07
CA VAL A 135 7.10 12.35 -8.30
C VAL A 135 8.10 11.27 -7.93
N LYS A 136 7.85 10.05 -8.40
CA LYS A 136 8.83 8.98 -8.26
C LYS A 136 9.94 9.23 -9.27
N ILE A 137 11.13 9.51 -8.78
CA ILE A 137 12.34 9.53 -9.60
C ILE A 137 12.81 8.10 -9.87
N THR A 138 13.29 7.87 -11.08
CA THR A 138 13.91 6.63 -11.54
C THR A 138 15.35 6.53 -11.02
N ALA A 139 15.91 5.31 -11.00
CA ALA A 139 17.32 5.12 -10.68
C ALA A 139 18.25 5.96 -11.60
N VAL A 140 17.88 6.10 -12.87
CA VAL A 140 18.62 6.92 -13.83
C VAL A 140 18.56 8.42 -13.46
N GLU A 141 17.41 8.92 -13.04
CA GLU A 141 17.27 10.31 -12.59
C GLU A 141 18.02 10.57 -11.27
N VAL A 142 18.03 9.60 -10.37
CA VAL A 142 18.88 9.64 -9.17
C VAL A 142 20.35 9.73 -9.55
N LEU A 143 20.84 8.85 -10.44
CA LEU A 143 22.23 8.86 -10.89
C LEU A 143 22.60 10.19 -11.54
N ARG A 144 21.75 10.73 -12.41
CA ARG A 144 21.96 12.08 -12.99
C ARG A 144 22.01 13.17 -11.93
N SER A 145 21.16 13.07 -10.90
CA SER A 145 21.15 14.03 -9.79
C SER A 145 22.45 13.93 -9.00
N VAL A 146 22.95 12.72 -8.75
CA VAL A 146 24.24 12.47 -8.10
C VAL A 146 25.41 12.98 -8.92
N ASP A 147 25.42 12.75 -10.24
CA ASP A 147 26.47 13.25 -11.14
C ASP A 147 26.50 14.79 -11.18
N ALA A 148 25.33 15.43 -11.03
CA ALA A 148 25.19 16.88 -10.98
C ALA A 148 25.52 17.48 -9.59
N LEU A 149 25.57 16.67 -8.53
CA LEU A 149 26.07 17.12 -7.24
C LEU A 149 27.57 17.41 -7.38
N HIS A 150 27.97 18.66 -7.14
CA HIS A 150 29.37 19.07 -7.04
C HIS A 150 30.00 18.54 -5.74
N ILE A 151 30.05 17.21 -5.60
CA ILE A 151 30.71 16.52 -4.49
C ILE A 151 32.21 16.67 -4.71
N LYS A 152 32.91 17.33 -3.77
CA LYS A 152 34.38 17.44 -3.80
C LYS A 152 34.98 16.04 -3.89
N ALA A 153 36.04 15.88 -4.68
CA ALA A 153 36.65 14.57 -4.96
C ALA A 153 37.05 13.79 -3.69
N THR A 154 37.31 14.48 -2.58
CA THR A 154 37.60 13.91 -1.25
C THR A 154 36.43 13.14 -0.63
N ASP A 155 35.19 13.46 -1.00
CA ASP A 155 33.99 12.88 -0.38
C ASP A 155 33.44 11.69 -1.19
N LYS A 156 33.89 11.53 -2.45
CA LYS A 156 33.51 10.40 -3.32
C LYS A 156 34.01 9.05 -2.83
N THR A 157 35.10 9.00 -2.05
CA THR A 157 35.62 7.77 -1.45
C THR A 157 34.72 7.21 -0.34
N VAL A 158 33.78 8.00 0.18
CA VAL A 158 32.81 7.59 1.20
C VAL A 158 31.59 6.88 0.58
N LEU A 159 31.28 7.16 -0.69
CA LEU A 159 30.14 6.60 -1.43
C LEU A 159 30.44 5.24 -2.08
N LYS A 160 31.28 4.40 -1.47
CA LYS A 160 31.55 3.06 -2.01
C LYS A 160 30.33 2.15 -1.85
N THR A 161 29.58 2.03 -2.95
CA THR A 161 28.96 0.81 -3.49
C THR A 161 28.57 -0.28 -2.50
N ASP A 162 27.35 -0.19 -1.97
CA ASP A 162 26.54 -1.37 -1.65
C ASP A 162 25.56 -1.58 -2.83
N ILE A 163 26.01 -2.30 -3.85
CA ILE A 163 25.12 -3.06 -4.76
C ILE A 163 25.45 -4.54 -4.54
#